data_AF-A0A127M8A1-F1
#
_entry.id   AF-A0A127M8A1-F1
#
_cell.length_a   1.000
_cell.length_b   1.000
_cell.length_c   1.000
_cell.angle_alpha   90.00
_cell.angle_beta   90.00
_cell.angle_gamma   90.00
#
_symmetry.space_group_name_H-M   'P 1'
#
loop_
_entity.id
_entity.type
_entity.pdbx_description
1 polymer ?
#
loop_
_entity_poly.entity_id
_entity_poly.type
_entity_poly.pdbx_seq_one_letter_code
_entity_poly.pdbx_strand_id
1 'polypeptide(L)' 'MNKASAITVPCPHCKTELVWDSSNPFRPFCSDSCKNHDLIAWANEEHNIPGDSLHDDVLSRDLEQDF' A
#
# COMPACT_ATOMS: atom_id res chain seq x y z
N MET A 1 -16.38 8.72 30.68
CA MET A 1 -16.59 7.82 29.52
C MET A 1 -15.69 8.33 28.41
N ASN A 2 -14.55 7.69 28.19
CA ASN A 2 -13.56 8.17 27.22
C ASN A 2 -13.99 7.69 25.84
N LYS A 3 -14.56 8.60 25.04
CA LYS A 3 -14.93 8.33 23.66
C LYS A 3 -13.62 8.23 22.87
N ALA A 4 -13.17 7.01 22.56
CA ALA A 4 -12.08 6.82 21.62
C ALA A 4 -12.55 7.40 20.26
N SER A 5 -11.89 8.45 19.78
CA SER A 5 -12.16 8.99 18.45
C SER A 5 -11.84 7.91 17.43
N ALA A 6 -12.83 7.56 16.61
CA ALA A 6 -12.65 6.65 15.50
C ALA A 6 -11.63 7.26 14.53
N ILE A 7 -10.57 6.51 14.21
CA ILE A 7 -9.59 6.93 13.19
C ILE A 7 -10.26 6.74 11.84
N THR A 8 -10.27 7.79 11.03
CA THR A 8 -10.75 7.73 9.64
C THR A 8 -9.55 7.83 8.71
N VAL A 9 -9.51 6.98 7.68
CA VAL A 9 -8.46 7.01 6.66
C VAL A 9 -9.08 7.03 5.26
N PRO A 10 -8.45 7.68 4.27
CA PRO A 10 -8.91 7.62 2.89
C PRO A 10 -8.50 6.31 2.23
N CYS A 11 -9.39 5.74 1.41
CA CYS A 11 -9.08 4.61 0.53
C CYS A 11 -7.96 5.01 -0.45
N PRO A 12 -6.85 4.27 -0.57
CA PRO A 12 -5.75 4.63 -1.45
C PRO A 12 -6.15 4.80 -2.91
N HIS A 13 -7.07 3.96 -3.39
CA HIS A 13 -7.51 3.92 -4.78
C HIS A 13 -8.54 5.01 -5.12
N CYS A 14 -9.68 5.06 -4.41
CA CYS A 14 -10.81 5.93 -4.76
C CYS A 14 -11.02 7.13 -3.81
N LYS A 15 -10.20 7.25 -2.76
CA LYS A 15 -10.23 8.33 -1.75
C LYS A 15 -11.48 8.41 -0.86
N THR A 16 -12.38 7.43 -0.92
CA THR A 16 -13.49 7.33 0.04
C THR A 16 -12.98 7.24 1.48
N GLU A 17 -13.52 8.05 2.38
CA GLU A 17 -13.22 8.01 3.81
C GLU A 17 -13.80 6.76 4.46
N LEU A 18 -12.96 5.99 5.16
CA LEU A 18 -13.37 4.79 5.91
C LEU A 18 -12.93 4.85 7.37
N VAL A 19 -13.77 4.34 8.26
CA VAL A 19 -13.40 4.16 9.66
C VAL A 19 -12.44 2.97 9.78
N TRP A 20 -11.37 3.16 10.55
CA TRP A 20 -10.41 2.12 10.90
C TRP A 20 -10.96 1.25 12.04
N ASP A 21 -11.91 0.37 11.72
CA ASP A 21 -12.47 -0.61 12.66
C ASP A 21 -11.96 -2.04 12.35
N SER A 22 -12.65 -3.13 12.74
CA SER A 22 -12.31 -4.51 12.36
C SER A 22 -13.27 -5.13 11.34
N SER A 23 -14.44 -4.52 11.13
CA SER A 23 -15.57 -5.00 10.30
C SER A 23 -15.29 -4.99 8.80
N ASN A 24 -14.50 -4.04 8.29
CA ASN A 24 -14.02 -4.05 6.90
C ASN A 24 -12.76 -4.93 6.71
N PRO A 25 -12.84 -6.15 6.15
CA PRO A 25 -11.67 -7.01 5.96
C PRO A 25 -10.68 -6.50 4.90
N PHE A 26 -11.06 -5.50 4.10
CA PHE A 26 -10.27 -5.00 2.97
C PHE A 26 -9.44 -3.76 3.29
N ARG A 27 -9.38 -3.32 4.56
CA ARG A 27 -8.56 -2.17 4.97
C ARG A 27 -7.11 -2.32 4.46
N PRO A 28 -6.48 -1.25 3.93
CA PRO A 28 -6.93 0.15 3.93
C PRO A 28 -7.92 0.52 2.81
N PHE A 29 -8.34 -0.43 1.97
CA PHE A 29 -9.29 -0.18 0.88
C PHE A 29 -10.73 -0.22 1.36
N CYS A 30 -11.62 0.51 0.68
CA CYS A 30 -13.05 0.51 1.00
C CYS A 30 -13.78 -0.75 0.50
N SER A 31 -13.17 -1.55 -0.39
CA SER A 31 -13.77 -2.76 -0.97
C SER A 31 -12.71 -3.69 -1.58
N ASP A 32 -13.09 -4.94 -1.87
CA ASP A 32 -12.24 -5.88 -2.60
C ASP A 32 -11.89 -5.39 -4.01
N SER A 33 -12.82 -4.72 -4.69
CA SER A 33 -12.59 -4.13 -6.01
C SER A 33 -11.48 -3.06 -5.96
N CYS A 34 -11.51 -2.16 -4.98
CA CYS A 34 -10.46 -1.15 -4.83
C CYS A 34 -9.09 -1.77 -4.53
N LYS A 35 -9.04 -2.86 -3.74
CA LYS A 35 -7.81 -3.62 -3.49
C LYS A 35 -7.25 -4.24 -4.78
N ASN A 36 -8.11 -4.83 -5.60
CA ASN A 36 -7.70 -5.47 -6.85
C ASN A 36 -7.28 -4.45 -7.91
N HIS A 37 -7.95 -3.29 -7.98
CA HIS A 37 -7.55 -2.22 -8.89
C HIS A 37 -6.17 -1.65 -8.54
N ASP A 38 -5.87 -1.46 -7.25
CA ASP A 38 -4.55 -1.03 -6.79
C ASP A 38 -3.46 -2.02 -7.22
N LEU A 39 -3.71 -3.32 -7.02
CA LEU A 39 -2.80 -4.38 -7.48
C LEU A 39 -2.56 -4.34 -9.00
N ILE A 40 -3.60 -4.12 -9.79
CA ILE A 40 -3.48 -4.00 -11.25
C ILE A 40 -2.68 -2.76 -11.63
N ALA A 41 -2.88 -1.63 -10.97
CA ALA A 41 -2.12 -0.39 -11.23
C ALA A 41 -0.61 -0.60 -11.00
N TRP A 42 -0.23 -1.35 -9.95
CA TRP A 42 1.16 -1.77 -9.74
C TRP A 42 1.66 -2.71 -10.84
N ALA A 43 0.86 -3.70 -11.23
CA ALA A 43 1.23 -4.62 -12.30
C ALA A 43 1.39 -3.93 -13.66
N ASN A 44 0.65 -2.85 -13.90
CA ASN A 44 0.71 -2.02 -15.10
C ASN A 44 1.77 -0.89 -15.01
N GLU A 45 2.58 -0.84 -13.95
CA GLU A 45 3.59 0.20 -13.70
C GLU A 45 3.03 1.64 -13.58
N GLU A 46 1.71 1.79 -13.39
CA GLU A 46 1.06 3.08 -13.10
C GLU A 46 1.46 3.61 -11.71
N HIS A 47 1.84 2.68 -10.81
CA HIS A 47 2.50 2.96 -9.57
C HIS A 47 3.94 2.48 -9.63
N ASN A 48 4.89 3.40 -9.47
CA ASN A 48 6.30 3.12 -9.39
C ASN A 48 6.95 3.98 -8.30
N ILE A 49 8.05 3.46 -7.76
CA ILE A 49 8.92 4.19 -6.86
C ILE A 49 10.21 4.41 -7.65
N PRO A 50 10.66 5.66 -7.83
CA PRO A 50 11.90 5.92 -8.57
C PRO A 50 13.09 5.28 -7.85
N GLY A 51 13.91 4.55 -8.62
CA GLY A 51 15.15 3.93 -8.16
C GLY A 51 16.32 4.93 -8.11
N ASP A 52 17.37 4.53 -7.41
CA ASP A 52 18.68 5.18 -7.51
C ASP A 52 19.53 4.41 -8.53
N SER A 53 19.97 5.10 -9.58
CA SER A 53 20.78 4.56 -10.67
C SER A 53 22.02 3.78 -10.23
N LEU A 54 22.56 4.04 -9.03
CA LEU A 54 23.72 3.33 -8.49
C LEU A 54 23.40 1.90 -8.04
N HIS A 55 22.12 1.59 -7.82
CA HIS A 55 21.69 0.34 -7.18
C HIS A 55 20.65 -0.44 -8.01
N ASP A 56 20.27 0.04 -9.20
CA ASP A 56 19.23 -0.60 -10.02
C ASP A 56 19.58 -2.04 -10.45
N ASP A 57 20.87 -2.33 -10.66
CA ASP A 57 21.36 -3.64 -11.08
C ASP A 57 21.75 -4.55 -9.91
N VAL A 58 21.66 -4.06 -8.66
CA VAL A 58 22.13 -4.77 -7.48
C VAL A 58 20.99 -5.60 -6.89
N LEU A 59 21.06 -6.92 -7.03
CA LEU A 59 20.09 -7.82 -6.43
C LEU A 59 20.38 -7.98 -4.92
N SER A 60 19.32 -8.18 -4.13
CA SER A 60 19.44 -8.36 -2.67
C SER A 60 20.40 -9.49 -2.27
N ARG A 61 20.47 -10.55 -3.08
CA ARG A 61 21.40 -11.67 -2.87
C ARG A 61 22.87 -11.28 -3.03
N ASP A 62 23.15 -10.29 -3.87
CA ASP A 62 24.53 -9.88 -4.19
C ASP A 62 25.09 -8.91 -3.13
N LEU A 63 24.23 -8.33 -2.27
CA LEU A 63 24.62 -7.51 -1.12
C LEU A 63 25.17 -8.32 0.07
N GLU A 64 24.99 -9.64 0.09
CA GLU A 64 25.39 -10.51 1.21
C GLU A 64 26.85 -10.99 1.13
N GLN A 65 27.58 -10.70 0.05
CA GLN A 65 28.91 -11.29 -0.21
C GLN A 65 30.09 -10.61 0.51
N ASP A 66 29.86 -9.51 1.23
CA ASP A 66 30.92 -8.72 1.89
C ASP A 66 31.12 -9.04 3.40
N PHE A 67 30.58 -10.17 3.91
CA PHE A 67 30.76 -10.63 5.29
C PHE A 67 31.47 -11.98 5.41
#